data_AF-A0A9P8TUE4-F1
#
_entry.id   AF-A0A9P8TUE4-F1
#
_cell.length_a   1.000
_cell.length_b   1.000
_cell.length_c   1.000
_cell.angle_alpha   90.00
_cell.angle_beta   90.00
_cell.angle_gamma   90.00
#
_symmetry.space_group_name_H-M   'P 1'
#
loop_
_entity.id
_entity.type
_entity.pdbx_description
1 polymer ?
#
loop_
_entity_poly.entity_id
_entity_poly.type
_entity_poly.pdbx_seq_one_letter_code
_entity_poly.pdbx_strand_id
1 'polypeptide(L)'
;MAARLDEHDIPQDGTGVIKLDPWLAPFGDTLKRRYFKAQEWIKVINDSEGGFDKFSKISLVLPGDNRVDRLPAWIKYVTQDLAVSPAYDARFWNPAPSEAYVFKHPRPGKPESIRVYEAHVGISSPEQRVTTYDEFTQTLLPRIKDLGYNAIQLMAIMEHAYYASFGYQVNSFFAASSRYGTPEGLKKLVDTAHEMGIVVLLDVVHSHASKNVLDGLNQFDGTDHQYFHSGGKGNHDLWDSRLFNYGHHEVLRFLLSNLRFWMDEYHFDGFRFDGVTSMLYKHHGIGTGFSGGYHEYFGPDVDEEAVVYLMIANEMLHSLYPDCVTVAEDVSGMPALCLPLSLGGIGFDYRLAMAIPDMWIKILKELKDEQWDLANICFTLTNRRHGEKTIAYCESHDQALVGDKTLMMHLCDAELYTNMSTLSPLTPVIDRGMALHKMIRLLTHGLGGEGYLNFEGNEFGHPEWLDFPRAGNNNSFWYARRQFNLTEDHLLRYKFLNTFDKLMNHCEGEYGWLHSPQAYISLKHEGDKVIVFERAGLVFIFNFHPDRSFSDYRIGVEVPGTYKVVLNSDSGVVGGHERIDEEIRFFTTPMEWNGRKNWTHVYIPCRTAIVLALESPASE
;
A
#
# COMPACT_ATOMS: atom_id res chain seq x y z
N MET A 1 -4.49 -7.53 53.21
CA MET A 1 -5.71 -6.70 53.35
C MET A 1 -5.29 -5.35 53.92
N ALA A 2 -5.06 -4.34 53.08
CA ALA A 2 -4.87 -2.98 53.58
C ALA A 2 -6.25 -2.43 53.95
N ALA A 3 -6.44 -2.03 55.21
CA ALA A 3 -7.67 -1.37 55.64
C ALA A 3 -7.84 -0.07 54.85
N ARG A 4 -8.98 0.12 54.16
CA ARG A 4 -9.34 1.43 53.62
C ARG A 4 -9.57 2.37 54.80
N LEU A 5 -8.78 3.45 54.87
CA LEU A 5 -9.05 4.54 55.79
C LEU A 5 -10.32 5.25 55.34
N ASP A 6 -11.19 5.59 56.29
CA ASP A 6 -12.37 6.42 56.04
C ASP A 6 -11.91 7.85 55.68
N GLU A 7 -12.40 8.42 54.57
CA GLU A 7 -11.93 9.72 54.06
C GLU A 7 -12.15 10.86 55.06
N HIS A 8 -13.16 10.72 55.94
CA HIS A 8 -13.45 11.69 57.00
C HIS A 8 -12.41 11.71 58.12
N ASP A 9 -11.56 10.68 58.23
CA ASP A 9 -10.55 10.55 59.28
C ASP A 9 -9.12 10.90 58.81
N ILE A 10 -8.92 11.34 57.57
CA ILE A 10 -7.58 11.65 57.05
C ILE A 10 -7.24 13.12 57.34
N PRO A 11 -6.16 13.44 58.09
CA PRO A 11 -5.70 14.80 58.27
C PRO A 11 -5.42 15.52 56.93
N GLN A 12 -6.08 16.66 56.71
CA GLN A 12 -5.96 17.51 55.51
C GLN A 12 -4.68 18.37 55.52
N ASP A 13 -3.64 17.92 56.22
CA ASP A 13 -2.33 18.59 56.32
C ASP A 13 -1.21 17.75 55.69
N GLY A 14 -1.54 16.66 55.01
CA GLY A 14 -0.59 15.77 54.35
C GLY A 14 0.02 14.68 55.23
N THR A 15 -0.41 14.55 56.49
CA THR A 15 0.09 13.51 57.42
C THR A 15 -0.74 12.23 57.43
N GLY A 16 -1.78 12.13 56.60
CA GLY A 16 -2.64 10.94 56.50
C GLY A 16 -1.91 9.60 56.33
N VAL A 17 -0.75 9.61 55.64
CA VAL A 17 0.08 8.42 55.44
C VAL A 17 0.62 7.82 56.74
N ILE A 18 0.76 8.61 57.82
CA ILE A 18 1.24 8.14 59.13
C ILE A 18 0.24 7.16 59.78
N LYS A 19 -1.06 7.26 59.42
CA LYS A 19 -2.06 6.28 59.86
C LYS A 19 -1.90 4.92 59.17
N LEU A 20 -1.33 4.90 57.96
CA LEU A 20 -1.02 3.68 57.21
C LEU A 20 0.34 3.10 57.61
N ASP A 21 1.30 3.97 57.94
CA ASP A 21 2.64 3.60 58.39
C ASP A 21 3.09 4.48 59.59
N PRO A 22 2.87 4.00 60.83
CA PRO A 22 3.23 4.73 62.05
C PRO A 22 4.73 5.06 62.17
N TRP A 23 5.62 4.36 61.45
CA TRP A 23 7.06 4.64 61.47
C TRP A 23 7.42 5.99 60.84
N LEU A 24 6.50 6.57 60.07
CA LEU A 24 6.66 7.91 59.49
C LEU A 24 6.39 9.05 60.49
N ALA A 25 5.89 8.76 61.69
CA ALA A 25 5.55 9.75 62.71
C ALA A 25 6.66 10.78 63.03
N PRO A 26 7.94 10.40 63.17
CA PRO A 26 9.02 11.35 63.42
C PRO A 26 9.26 12.35 62.26
N PHE A 27 8.75 12.06 61.05
CA PHE A 27 8.91 12.89 59.86
C PHE A 27 7.68 13.74 59.55
N GLY A 28 6.70 13.84 60.47
CA GLY A 28 5.43 14.53 60.27
C GLY A 28 5.58 15.96 59.73
N ASP A 29 6.48 16.76 60.29
CA ASP A 29 6.71 18.14 59.82
C ASP A 29 7.24 18.20 58.38
N THR A 30 8.04 17.22 57.97
CA THR A 30 8.53 17.13 56.59
C THR A 30 7.41 16.75 55.63
N LEU A 31 6.51 15.84 56.03
CA LEU A 31 5.34 15.47 55.25
C LEU A 31 4.37 16.65 55.08
N LYS A 32 4.08 17.39 56.16
CA LYS A 32 3.28 18.63 56.11
C LYS A 32 3.87 19.64 55.15
N ARG A 33 5.17 19.92 55.28
CA ARG A 33 5.86 20.88 54.40
C ARG A 33 5.78 20.47 52.93
N ARG A 34 5.97 19.18 52.61
CA ARG A 34 5.83 18.66 51.23
C ARG A 34 4.42 18.82 50.70
N TYR A 35 3.41 18.48 51.50
CA TYR A 35 2.01 18.59 51.11
C TYR A 35 1.60 20.04 50.85
N PHE A 36 1.92 20.97 51.75
CA PHE A 36 1.61 22.40 51.53
C PHE A 36 2.34 22.96 50.32
N LYS A 37 3.63 22.62 50.14
CA LYS A 37 4.38 23.03 48.94
C LYS A 37 3.79 22.46 47.66
N ALA A 38 3.29 21.22 47.69
CA ALA A 38 2.56 20.64 46.57
C ALA A 38 1.27 21.44 46.32
N GLN A 39 0.42 21.64 47.34
CA GLN A 39 -0.82 22.40 47.23
C GLN A 39 -0.62 23.83 46.71
N GLU A 40 0.46 24.51 47.10
CA GLU A 40 0.85 25.81 46.51
C GLU A 40 1.08 25.70 45.01
N TRP A 41 1.87 24.71 44.55
CA TRP A 41 2.08 24.48 43.11
C TRP A 41 0.80 24.08 42.39
N ILE A 42 -0.04 23.22 42.98
CA ILE A 42 -1.35 22.84 42.40
C ILE A 42 -2.21 24.08 42.22
N LYS A 43 -2.26 24.95 43.23
CA LYS A 43 -2.99 26.21 43.17
C LYS A 43 -2.41 27.14 42.10
N VAL A 44 -1.09 27.32 42.06
CA VAL A 44 -0.44 28.12 41.01
C VAL A 44 -0.81 27.59 39.63
N ILE A 45 -0.67 26.29 39.39
CA ILE A 45 -1.03 25.66 38.10
C ILE A 45 -2.51 25.87 37.76
N ASN A 46 -3.42 25.72 38.74
CA ASN A 46 -4.84 25.97 38.52
C ASN A 46 -5.14 27.44 38.19
N ASP A 47 -4.54 28.37 38.93
CA ASP A 47 -4.80 29.80 38.83
C ASP A 47 -4.14 30.45 37.59
N SER A 48 -2.89 30.06 37.27
CA SER A 48 -2.11 30.68 36.18
C SER A 48 -2.19 29.93 34.85
N GLU A 49 -2.35 28.60 34.89
CA GLU A 49 -2.31 27.76 33.69
C GLU A 49 -3.67 27.11 33.39
N GLY A 50 -4.70 27.38 34.22
CA GLY A 50 -6.07 26.91 34.01
C GLY A 50 -6.28 25.42 34.30
N GLY A 51 -5.39 24.83 35.11
CA GLY A 51 -5.46 23.44 35.57
C GLY A 51 -4.42 22.51 34.95
N PHE A 52 -4.27 21.32 35.52
CA PHE A 52 -3.25 20.34 35.08
C PHE A 52 -3.37 19.92 33.62
N ASP A 53 -4.60 19.81 33.10
CA ASP A 53 -4.84 19.45 31.70
C ASP A 53 -4.22 20.48 30.74
N LYS A 54 -4.51 21.77 30.96
CA LYS A 54 -3.95 22.85 30.14
C LYS A 54 -2.46 23.02 30.35
N PHE A 55 -1.98 22.95 31.58
CA PHE A 55 -0.55 23.07 31.90
C PHE A 55 0.30 21.99 31.24
N SER A 56 -0.26 20.81 30.98
CA SER A 56 0.46 19.70 30.37
C SER A 56 0.47 19.70 28.83
N LYS A 57 -0.19 20.68 28.18
CA LYS A 57 -0.25 20.85 26.72
C LYS A 57 0.83 21.82 26.23
N ILE A 58 1.28 21.67 24.97
CA ILE A 58 2.15 22.69 24.36
C ILE A 58 1.29 23.93 24.10
N SER A 59 1.66 25.02 24.77
CA SER A 59 1.00 26.32 24.68
C SER A 59 1.97 27.35 24.13
N LEU A 60 1.60 28.00 23.03
CA LEU A 60 2.39 29.00 22.31
C LEU A 60 1.77 30.37 22.51
N VAL A 61 2.60 31.39 22.71
CA VAL A 61 2.17 32.80 22.70
C VAL A 61 2.43 33.37 21.31
N LEU A 62 1.37 33.70 20.61
CA LEU A 62 1.42 34.29 19.27
C LEU A 62 1.76 35.79 19.34
N PRO A 63 2.21 36.40 18.22
CA PRO A 63 2.30 37.85 18.11
C PRO A 63 0.95 38.51 18.48
N GLY A 64 0.95 39.39 19.50
CA GLY A 64 -0.26 40.00 20.05
C GLY A 64 -0.78 39.39 21.35
N ASP A 65 0.04 38.61 22.07
CA ASP A 65 -0.23 38.03 23.39
C ASP A 65 -1.39 37.01 23.45
N ASN A 66 -1.86 36.53 22.29
CA ASN A 66 -2.85 35.46 22.22
C ASN A 66 -2.17 34.11 22.46
N ARG A 67 -2.72 33.33 23.40
CA ARG A 67 -2.25 31.97 23.70
C ARG A 67 -3.01 30.94 22.88
N VAL A 68 -2.28 30.01 22.25
CA VAL A 68 -2.86 28.88 21.50
C VAL A 68 -2.23 27.57 21.92
N ASP A 69 -3.02 26.51 21.94
CA ASP A 69 -2.54 25.15 22.22
C ASP A 69 -2.45 24.35 20.92
N ARG A 70 -1.39 23.54 20.79
CA ARG A 70 -1.11 22.71 19.60
C ARG A 70 -0.58 21.35 20.01
N LEU A 71 -0.80 20.34 19.17
CA LEU A 71 -0.07 19.08 19.28
C LEU A 71 1.40 19.30 18.89
N PRO A 72 2.39 18.72 19.60
CA PRO A 72 3.78 18.80 19.18
C PRO A 72 3.95 18.24 17.77
N ALA A 73 4.60 18.97 16.85
CA ALA A 73 4.80 18.51 15.47
C ALA A 73 5.52 17.15 15.37
N TRP A 74 6.31 16.80 16.39
CA TRP A 74 7.11 15.57 16.51
C TRP A 74 6.50 14.54 17.47
N ILE A 75 5.21 14.67 17.81
CA ILE A 75 4.54 13.74 18.73
C ILE A 75 4.52 12.32 18.14
N LYS A 76 4.82 11.33 18.98
CA LYS A 76 4.89 9.91 18.57
C LYS A 76 3.57 9.14 18.69
N TYR A 77 2.60 9.69 19.42
CA TYR A 77 1.30 9.07 19.62
C TYR A 77 0.27 10.10 20.03
N VAL A 78 -0.92 10.01 19.45
CA VAL A 78 -2.07 10.85 19.77
C VAL A 78 -3.29 9.94 19.93
N THR A 79 -4.35 10.41 20.58
CA THR A 79 -5.61 9.65 20.64
C THR A 79 -6.79 10.61 20.61
N GLN A 80 -7.95 10.11 20.20
CA GLN A 80 -9.19 10.88 20.20
C GLN A 80 -10.23 10.20 21.09
N ASP A 81 -10.88 11.00 21.94
CA ASP A 81 -12.09 10.59 22.65
C ASP A 81 -13.26 11.48 22.18
N LEU A 82 -14.09 10.93 21.29
CA LEU A 82 -15.23 11.64 20.70
C LEU A 82 -16.30 12.02 21.72
N ALA A 83 -16.31 11.41 22.92
CA ALA A 83 -17.21 11.82 23.99
C ALA A 83 -16.75 13.13 24.67
N VAL A 84 -15.48 13.51 24.48
CA VAL A 84 -14.86 14.71 25.08
C VAL A 84 -14.65 15.80 24.03
N SER A 85 -14.01 15.47 22.91
CA SER A 85 -13.63 16.44 21.87
C SER A 85 -13.47 15.77 20.51
N PRO A 86 -13.83 16.45 19.40
CA PRO A 86 -13.48 16.00 18.06
C PRO A 86 -11.98 16.18 17.73
N ALA A 87 -11.21 16.93 18.53
CA ALA A 87 -9.77 17.06 18.33
C ALA A 87 -8.99 15.94 19.03
N TYR A 88 -7.82 15.60 18.51
CA TYR A 88 -6.90 14.67 19.15
C TYR A 88 -6.13 15.30 20.32
N ASP A 89 -5.72 14.46 21.26
CA ASP A 89 -4.80 14.79 22.35
C ASP A 89 -3.44 14.11 22.15
N ALA A 90 -2.36 14.83 22.49
CA ALA A 90 -1.02 14.27 22.53
C ALA A 90 -0.87 13.27 23.68
N ARG A 91 -0.29 12.11 23.38
CA ARG A 91 0.10 11.12 24.38
C ARG A 91 1.61 11.03 24.43
N PHE A 92 2.20 11.41 25.57
CA PHE A 92 3.62 11.17 25.79
C PHE A 92 3.87 9.65 25.83
N TRP A 93 4.40 9.13 24.72
CA TRP A 93 4.64 7.70 24.56
C TRP A 93 6.06 7.36 24.99
N ASN A 94 6.17 6.83 26.21
CA ASN A 94 7.41 6.33 26.78
C ASN A 94 7.09 5.10 27.65
N PRO A 95 6.74 3.96 27.03
CA PRO A 95 6.36 2.75 27.75
C PRO A 95 7.48 2.29 28.67
N ALA A 96 7.13 1.61 29.76
CA ALA A 96 8.14 1.02 30.64
C ALA A 96 8.99 -0.02 29.86
N PRO A 97 10.24 -0.30 30.24
CA PRO A 97 11.06 -1.29 29.54
C PRO A 97 10.43 -2.69 29.41
N SER A 98 9.50 -3.05 30.30
CA SER A 98 8.73 -4.30 30.24
C SER A 98 7.58 -4.30 29.23
N GLU A 99 7.14 -3.12 28.78
CA GLU A 99 6.03 -2.90 27.86
C GLU A 99 6.51 -2.45 26.47
N ALA A 100 7.73 -1.92 26.38
CA ALA A 100 8.38 -1.58 25.13
C ALA A 100 8.66 -2.83 24.30
N TYR A 101 8.26 -2.82 23.03
CA TYR A 101 8.54 -3.90 22.11
C TYR A 101 10.02 -3.90 21.72
N VAL A 102 10.62 -5.09 21.71
CA VAL A 102 11.99 -5.31 21.26
C VAL A 102 11.92 -6.21 20.04
N PHE A 103 12.39 -5.69 18.90
CA PHE A 103 12.52 -6.46 17.66
C PHE A 103 13.38 -7.70 17.89
N LYS A 104 12.91 -8.83 17.35
CA LYS A 104 13.56 -10.14 17.51
C LYS A 104 14.15 -10.63 16.19
N HIS A 105 13.65 -10.12 15.08
CA HIS A 105 13.99 -10.57 13.74
C HIS A 105 14.74 -9.47 12.98
N PRO A 106 15.77 -9.82 12.20
CA PRO A 106 16.43 -8.86 11.31
C PRO A 106 15.51 -8.53 10.13
N ARG A 107 15.74 -7.36 9.51
CA ARG A 107 15.14 -7.04 8.20
C ARG A 107 15.48 -8.13 7.18
N PRO A 108 14.53 -8.60 6.36
CA PRO A 108 14.83 -9.46 5.23
C PRO A 108 15.75 -8.75 4.23
N GLY A 109 16.51 -9.53 3.44
CA GLY A 109 17.28 -8.95 2.34
C GLY A 109 16.38 -8.39 1.24
N LYS A 110 16.89 -7.41 0.47
CA LYS A 110 16.18 -6.83 -0.68
C LYS A 110 15.79 -7.93 -1.68
N PRO A 111 14.48 -8.11 -1.97
CA PRO A 111 14.05 -9.10 -2.97
C PRO A 111 14.58 -8.75 -4.37
N GLU A 112 14.92 -9.76 -5.17
CA GLU A 112 15.31 -9.55 -6.59
C GLU A 112 14.18 -8.92 -7.41
N SER A 113 12.95 -9.38 -7.16
CA SER A 113 11.69 -8.80 -7.63
C SER A 113 10.73 -8.64 -6.46
N ILE A 114 9.90 -7.59 -6.52
CA ILE A 114 8.89 -7.31 -5.49
C ILE A 114 7.51 -7.76 -5.96
N ARG A 115 6.86 -8.57 -5.12
CA ARG A 115 5.45 -8.96 -5.20
C ARG A 115 4.78 -8.37 -3.98
N VAL A 116 4.15 -7.23 -4.18
CA VAL A 116 3.62 -6.33 -3.15
C VAL A 116 2.16 -6.66 -2.87
N TYR A 117 1.84 -6.91 -1.61
CA TYR A 117 0.48 -6.92 -1.10
C TYR A 117 0.18 -5.56 -0.45
N GLU A 118 -0.57 -4.71 -1.13
CA GLU A 118 -1.01 -3.41 -0.63
C GLU A 118 -2.19 -3.59 0.32
N ALA A 119 -2.07 -3.05 1.54
CA ALA A 119 -3.04 -3.28 2.60
C ALA A 119 -3.24 -2.05 3.50
N HIS A 120 -4.45 -1.96 4.06
CA HIS A 120 -4.85 -0.98 5.05
C HIS A 120 -5.39 -1.69 6.29
N VAL A 121 -4.62 -1.63 7.38
CA VAL A 121 -4.89 -2.36 8.64
C VAL A 121 -6.34 -2.25 9.09
N GLY A 122 -6.93 -1.06 9.09
CA GLY A 122 -8.26 -0.81 9.64
C GLY A 122 -9.42 -1.50 8.93
N ILE A 123 -9.26 -1.94 7.67
CA ILE A 123 -10.32 -2.60 6.88
C ILE A 123 -10.06 -4.11 6.70
N SER A 124 -8.93 -4.61 7.22
CA SER A 124 -8.46 -5.98 7.00
C SER A 124 -9.16 -7.02 7.87
N SER A 125 -10.49 -6.96 7.99
CA SER A 125 -11.31 -8.01 8.61
C SER A 125 -12.72 -7.97 8.05
N PRO A 126 -13.53 -9.04 8.21
CA PRO A 126 -14.93 -9.02 7.78
C PRO A 126 -15.84 -8.25 8.73
N GLU A 127 -15.33 -7.80 9.88
CA GLU A 127 -16.10 -7.07 10.88
C GLU A 127 -16.33 -5.61 10.46
N GLN A 128 -17.47 -5.03 10.86
CA GLN A 128 -17.85 -3.66 10.54
C GLN A 128 -17.27 -2.67 11.57
N ARG A 129 -15.96 -2.73 11.75
CA ARG A 129 -15.21 -1.84 12.65
C ARG A 129 -13.77 -1.67 12.17
N VAL A 130 -13.05 -0.76 12.81
CA VAL A 130 -11.61 -0.67 12.62
C VAL A 130 -10.93 -1.93 13.17
N THR A 131 -10.14 -2.57 12.33
CA THR A 131 -9.29 -3.72 12.66
C THR A 131 -7.96 -3.25 13.25
N THR A 132 -7.40 -4.03 14.18
CA THR A 132 -6.18 -3.66 14.92
C THR A 132 -4.89 -4.21 14.30
N TYR A 133 -3.73 -3.65 14.70
CA TYR A 133 -2.41 -4.17 14.33
C TYR A 133 -2.22 -5.63 14.76
N ASP A 134 -2.67 -5.98 15.97
CA ASP A 134 -2.55 -7.34 16.50
C ASP A 134 -3.39 -8.35 15.71
N GLU A 135 -4.59 -7.95 15.28
CA GLU A 135 -5.46 -8.77 14.44
C GLU A 135 -4.84 -8.97 13.05
N PHE A 136 -4.40 -7.90 12.40
CA PHE A 136 -3.71 -7.97 11.12
C PHE A 136 -2.48 -8.90 11.18
N THR A 137 -1.69 -8.78 12.26
CA THR A 137 -0.52 -9.63 12.51
C THR A 137 -0.89 -11.11 12.56
N GLN A 138 -2.01 -11.44 13.21
CA GLN A 138 -2.42 -12.84 13.44
C GLN A 138 -3.14 -13.46 12.25
N THR A 139 -3.89 -12.67 11.47
CA THR A 139 -4.78 -13.20 10.43
C THR A 139 -4.27 -12.91 9.02
N LEU A 140 -3.77 -11.71 8.76
CA LEU A 140 -3.38 -11.28 7.41
C LEU A 140 -1.96 -11.68 7.04
N LEU A 141 -0.98 -11.53 7.94
CA LEU A 141 0.41 -11.90 7.61
C LEU A 141 0.55 -13.36 7.16
N PRO A 142 -0.06 -14.37 7.83
CA PRO A 142 -0.01 -15.75 7.35
C PRO A 142 -0.64 -15.92 5.95
N ARG A 143 -1.74 -15.22 5.67
CA ARG A 143 -2.42 -15.25 4.37
C ARG A 143 -1.52 -14.68 3.27
N ILE A 144 -0.92 -13.51 3.50
CA ILE A 144 -0.03 -12.83 2.56
C ILE A 144 1.17 -13.73 2.23
N LYS A 145 1.76 -14.36 3.26
CA LYS A 145 2.85 -15.32 3.08
C LYS A 145 2.44 -16.53 2.25
N ASP A 146 1.28 -17.12 2.55
CA ASP A 146 0.76 -18.31 1.86
C ASP A 146 0.50 -18.03 0.36
N LEU A 147 0.00 -16.83 0.06
CA LEU A 147 -0.23 -16.34 -1.31
C LEU A 147 1.05 -16.10 -2.10
N GLY A 148 2.24 -16.11 -1.48
CA GLY A 148 3.54 -15.98 -2.17
C GLY A 148 4.04 -14.54 -2.36
N TYR A 149 3.37 -13.55 -1.78
CA TYR A 149 3.85 -12.18 -1.72
C TYR A 149 5.09 -12.09 -0.82
N ASN A 150 6.03 -11.22 -1.17
CA ASN A 150 7.29 -11.01 -0.44
C ASN A 150 7.46 -9.58 0.08
N ALA A 151 6.52 -8.69 -0.25
CA ALA A 151 6.48 -7.31 0.21
C ALA A 151 5.06 -6.94 0.64
N ILE A 152 4.93 -6.10 1.65
CA ILE A 152 3.68 -5.44 2.05
C ILE A 152 3.84 -3.94 1.85
N GLN A 153 2.89 -3.31 1.15
CA GLN A 153 2.75 -1.85 1.17
C GLN A 153 1.70 -1.50 2.21
N LEU A 154 2.12 -0.87 3.30
CA LEU A 154 1.25 -0.60 4.45
C LEU A 154 0.76 0.84 4.41
N MET A 155 -0.51 1.00 4.04
CA MET A 155 -1.17 2.29 3.88
C MET A 155 -1.67 2.85 5.23
N ALA A 156 -1.89 4.16 5.25
CA ALA A 156 -2.59 4.87 6.34
C ALA A 156 -1.99 4.72 7.75
N ILE A 157 -0.67 4.53 7.86
CA ILE A 157 0.00 4.39 9.15
C ILE A 157 0.30 5.73 9.80
N MET A 158 0.73 6.73 9.02
CA MET A 158 0.90 8.10 9.54
C MET A 158 -0.47 8.61 10.00
N GLU A 159 -0.52 9.17 11.21
CA GLU A 159 -1.78 9.52 11.85
C GLU A 159 -2.54 10.59 11.05
N HIS A 160 -3.82 10.33 10.83
CA HIS A 160 -4.73 11.13 10.02
C HIS A 160 -6.09 11.22 10.73
N ALA A 161 -6.59 12.42 10.99
CA ALA A 161 -7.82 12.60 11.77
C ALA A 161 -9.09 12.19 10.99
N TYR A 162 -9.05 12.30 9.66
CA TYR A 162 -10.17 11.93 8.80
C TYR A 162 -9.98 10.50 8.25
N TYR A 163 -10.66 9.51 8.84
CA TYR A 163 -10.48 8.10 8.47
C TYR A 163 -10.81 7.82 6.99
N ALA A 164 -11.81 8.50 6.44
CA ALA A 164 -12.17 8.38 5.03
C ALA A 164 -11.22 9.11 4.06
N SER A 165 -10.16 9.75 4.57
CA SER A 165 -9.02 10.17 3.72
C SER A 165 -8.15 9.01 3.30
N PHE A 166 -8.38 7.82 3.86
CA PHE A 166 -7.61 6.61 3.58
C PHE A 166 -6.11 6.73 3.89
N GLY A 167 -5.75 7.65 4.80
CA GLY A 167 -4.37 7.93 5.19
C GLY A 167 -3.78 9.18 4.55
N TYR A 168 -4.40 9.73 3.50
CA TYR A 168 -3.80 10.82 2.73
C TYR A 168 -3.85 12.18 3.43
N GLN A 169 -4.80 12.42 4.34
CA GLN A 169 -4.85 13.69 5.10
C GLN A 169 -4.09 13.56 6.42
N VAL A 170 -2.76 13.54 6.34
CA VAL A 170 -1.88 13.37 7.51
C VAL A 170 -1.93 14.59 8.43
N ASN A 171 -2.07 14.30 9.72
CA ASN A 171 -2.15 15.25 10.83
C ASN A 171 -0.85 15.27 11.65
N SER A 172 -0.41 14.09 12.12
CA SER A 172 0.76 13.93 12.98
C SER A 172 1.76 12.96 12.36
N PHE A 173 2.79 13.52 11.71
CA PHE A 173 3.70 12.79 10.82
C PHE A 173 4.53 11.71 11.52
N PHE A 174 4.81 11.87 12.82
CA PHE A 174 5.61 10.95 13.62
C PHE A 174 4.76 9.99 14.47
N ALA A 175 3.43 10.06 14.35
CA ALA A 175 2.53 9.21 15.11
C ALA A 175 2.02 8.05 14.26
N ALA A 176 2.16 6.83 14.79
CA ALA A 176 1.44 5.67 14.26
C ALA A 176 -0.04 5.81 14.62
N SER A 177 -0.90 5.63 13.62
CA SER A 177 -2.34 5.84 13.72
C SER A 177 -2.95 5.05 14.89
N SER A 178 -3.48 5.79 15.85
CA SER A 178 -3.96 5.22 17.12
C SER A 178 -5.21 4.38 16.97
N ARG A 179 -5.88 4.45 15.82
CA ARG A 179 -7.10 3.68 15.55
C ARG A 179 -6.85 2.19 15.52
N TYR A 180 -5.64 1.77 15.13
CA TYR A 180 -5.31 0.35 14.98
C TYR A 180 -4.62 -0.22 16.23
N GLY A 181 -4.20 0.62 17.17
CA GLY A 181 -3.52 0.22 18.40
C GLY A 181 -2.35 1.14 18.74
N THR A 182 -1.43 0.62 19.54
CA THR A 182 -0.28 1.37 20.03
C THR A 182 0.91 1.29 19.07
N PRO A 183 1.92 2.18 19.20
CA PRO A 183 3.20 2.06 18.49
C PRO A 183 3.86 0.68 18.64
N GLU A 184 3.74 0.05 19.82
CA GLU A 184 4.31 -1.28 20.08
C GLU A 184 3.60 -2.38 19.28
N GLY A 185 2.29 -2.23 19.03
CA GLY A 185 1.53 -3.13 18.16
C GLY A 185 2.01 -3.07 16.71
N LEU A 186 2.33 -1.87 16.20
CA LEU A 186 2.91 -1.72 14.86
C LEU A 186 4.31 -2.33 14.77
N LYS A 187 5.18 -2.10 15.77
CA LYS A 187 6.52 -2.74 15.81
C LYS A 187 6.41 -4.27 15.76
N LYS A 188 5.48 -4.83 16.53
CA LYS A 188 5.19 -6.28 16.52
C LYS A 188 4.74 -6.77 15.14
N LEU A 189 3.85 -6.02 14.47
CA LEU A 189 3.40 -6.35 13.12
C LEU A 189 4.60 -6.43 12.15
N VAL A 190 5.45 -5.41 12.14
CA VAL A 190 6.64 -5.37 11.25
C VAL A 190 7.61 -6.50 11.58
N ASP A 191 7.92 -6.73 12.87
CA ASP A 191 8.84 -7.81 13.28
C ASP A 191 8.30 -9.22 12.93
N THR A 192 6.99 -9.43 13.03
CA THR A 192 6.36 -10.69 12.62
C THR A 192 6.33 -10.85 11.09
N ALA A 193 6.19 -9.77 10.33
CA ALA A 193 6.36 -9.84 8.87
C ALA A 193 7.81 -10.21 8.51
N HIS A 194 8.79 -9.65 9.22
CA HIS A 194 10.21 -9.99 9.07
C HIS A 194 10.53 -11.44 9.44
N GLU A 195 9.92 -11.99 10.49
CA GLU A 195 9.97 -13.43 10.83
C GLU A 195 9.54 -14.29 9.64
N MET A 196 8.54 -13.84 8.89
CA MET A 196 8.03 -14.52 7.69
C MET A 196 8.84 -14.22 6.43
N GLY A 197 9.92 -13.43 6.51
CA GLY A 197 10.75 -13.03 5.38
C GLY A 197 10.03 -12.11 4.40
N ILE A 198 9.11 -11.26 4.90
CA ILE A 198 8.35 -10.29 4.11
C ILE A 198 8.90 -8.89 4.41
N VAL A 199 9.26 -8.14 3.38
CA VAL A 199 9.62 -6.73 3.55
C VAL A 199 8.35 -5.88 3.73
N VAL A 200 8.42 -4.85 4.56
CA VAL A 200 7.30 -3.94 4.82
C VAL A 200 7.69 -2.53 4.41
N LEU A 201 6.96 -1.99 3.43
CA LEU A 201 7.07 -0.61 2.96
C LEU A 201 5.98 0.23 3.61
N LEU A 202 6.30 1.47 3.94
CA LEU A 202 5.34 2.44 4.48
C LEU A 202 4.90 3.42 3.38
N ASP A 203 3.61 3.76 3.35
CA ASP A 203 3.12 4.94 2.63
C ASP A 203 3.56 6.22 3.35
N VAL A 204 4.36 7.03 2.65
CA VAL A 204 4.81 8.33 3.12
C VAL A 204 4.12 9.42 2.32
N VAL A 205 3.26 10.17 3.02
CA VAL A 205 2.55 11.30 2.46
C VAL A 205 3.30 12.58 2.80
N HIS A 206 4.34 12.87 2.01
CA HIS A 206 5.11 14.12 2.11
C HIS A 206 4.74 15.14 1.04
N SER A 207 3.77 14.82 0.17
CA SER A 207 3.27 15.72 -0.86
C SER A 207 2.45 16.90 -0.29
N HIS A 208 1.76 16.67 0.83
CA HIS A 208 0.90 17.66 1.47
C HIS A 208 0.65 17.31 2.95
N ALA A 209 -0.07 18.20 3.66
CA ALA A 209 -0.58 17.96 5.01
C ALA A 209 -2.05 18.39 5.14
N SER A 210 -2.75 17.80 6.10
CA SER A 210 -4.11 18.21 6.46
C SER A 210 -4.21 19.70 6.81
N LYS A 211 -5.32 20.34 6.45
CA LYS A 211 -5.65 21.72 6.84
C LYS A 211 -6.09 21.86 8.31
N ASN A 212 -6.20 20.76 9.04
CA ASN A 212 -6.54 20.80 10.45
C ASN A 212 -5.55 21.65 11.27
N VAL A 213 -6.07 22.59 12.06
CA VAL A 213 -5.28 23.52 12.88
C VAL A 213 -5.09 23.03 14.32
N LEU A 214 -6.11 22.42 14.92
CA LEU A 214 -6.07 22.02 16.33
C LEU A 214 -5.24 20.76 16.57
N ASP A 215 -5.35 19.81 15.65
CA ASP A 215 -4.74 18.48 15.72
C ASP A 215 -3.88 18.16 14.49
N GLY A 216 -3.41 19.19 13.78
CA GLY A 216 -2.54 19.05 12.62
C GLY A 216 -1.40 20.06 12.62
N LEU A 217 -0.59 20.01 11.57
CA LEU A 217 0.58 20.87 11.40
C LEU A 217 0.23 22.29 10.90
N ASN A 218 -1.00 22.51 10.43
CA ASN A 218 -1.45 23.79 9.88
C ASN A 218 -1.50 24.87 10.95
N GLN A 219 -1.01 26.08 10.65
CA GLN A 219 -0.99 27.21 11.57
C GLN A 219 -0.42 26.87 12.96
N PHE A 220 0.65 26.08 12.97
CA PHE A 220 1.32 25.63 14.19
C PHE A 220 1.76 26.84 15.04
N ASP A 221 2.48 27.80 14.45
CA ASP A 221 2.86 29.07 15.10
C ASP A 221 1.85 30.21 14.85
N GLY A 222 0.62 29.89 14.42
CA GLY A 222 -0.40 30.86 14.04
C GLY A 222 -0.21 31.50 12.67
N THR A 223 0.88 31.21 11.95
CA THR A 223 1.10 31.68 10.57
C THR A 223 0.71 30.62 9.55
N ASP A 224 0.44 31.00 8.31
CA ASP A 224 0.20 30.04 7.24
C ASP A 224 1.48 29.41 6.69
N HIS A 225 2.68 29.91 7.00
CA HIS A 225 3.88 29.65 6.19
C HIS A 225 5.11 29.11 6.94
N GLN A 226 4.94 28.63 8.18
CA GLN A 226 6.04 28.04 8.92
C GLN A 226 6.58 26.76 8.26
N TYR A 227 5.72 25.74 8.12
CA TYR A 227 6.06 24.47 7.45
C TYR A 227 5.70 24.48 5.96
N PHE A 228 4.89 25.44 5.54
CA PHE A 228 4.23 25.47 4.25
C PHE A 228 4.60 26.74 3.48
N HIS A 229 4.29 26.80 2.20
CA HIS A 229 4.33 28.09 1.50
C HIS A 229 3.18 29.00 1.98
N SER A 230 3.35 30.32 1.86
CA SER A 230 2.30 31.31 2.14
C SER A 230 1.31 31.44 0.99
N GLY A 231 0.06 31.81 1.28
CA GLY A 231 -0.94 32.16 0.28
C GLY A 231 -1.27 31.01 -0.68
N GLY A 232 -1.54 31.33 -1.96
CA GLY A 232 -1.98 30.34 -2.96
C GLY A 232 -1.00 29.19 -3.16
N LYS A 233 0.32 29.46 -3.21
CA LYS A 233 1.37 28.43 -3.38
C LYS A 233 1.33 27.37 -2.25
N GLY A 234 0.83 27.74 -1.07
CA GLY A 234 0.74 26.87 0.09
C GLY A 234 -0.53 26.03 0.18
N ASN A 235 -1.40 26.05 -0.84
CA ASN A 235 -2.68 25.36 -0.83
C ASN A 235 -2.82 24.45 -2.05
N HIS A 236 -3.31 23.24 -1.81
CA HIS A 236 -3.70 22.31 -2.87
C HIS A 236 -5.21 22.30 -3.01
N ASP A 237 -5.75 23.04 -3.99
CA ASP A 237 -7.19 23.32 -4.08
C ASP A 237 -8.06 22.06 -4.23
N LEU A 238 -7.62 21.08 -5.04
CA LEU A 238 -8.39 19.86 -5.29
C LEU A 238 -8.45 18.94 -4.07
N TRP A 239 -7.39 18.92 -3.26
CA TRP A 239 -7.29 18.04 -2.08
C TRP A 239 -7.69 18.76 -0.78
N ASP A 240 -7.94 20.07 -0.85
CA ASP A 240 -8.17 20.93 0.30
C ASP A 240 -7.08 20.80 1.38
N SER A 241 -5.81 20.86 0.96
CA SER A 241 -4.64 20.56 1.81
C SER A 241 -3.59 21.68 1.81
N ARG A 242 -2.59 21.59 2.70
CA ARG A 242 -1.42 22.48 2.77
C ARG A 242 -0.21 21.89 2.04
N LEU A 243 0.58 22.72 1.37
CA LEU A 243 1.77 22.32 0.62
C LEU A 243 3.06 22.78 1.29
N PHE A 244 3.98 21.85 1.50
CA PHE A 244 5.26 22.09 2.19
C PHE A 244 6.12 23.11 1.47
N ASN A 245 6.89 23.86 2.25
CA ASN A 245 7.99 24.67 1.73
C ASN A 245 9.29 23.85 1.76
N TYR A 246 9.50 23.03 0.73
CA TYR A 246 10.64 22.10 0.66
C TYR A 246 12.01 22.81 0.68
N GLY A 247 12.08 24.08 0.29
CA GLY A 247 13.30 24.88 0.35
C GLY A 247 13.70 25.35 1.76
N HIS A 248 12.80 25.22 2.75
CA HIS A 248 13.06 25.68 4.11
C HIS A 248 13.81 24.62 4.94
N HIS A 249 14.92 25.04 5.57
CA HIS A 249 15.85 24.13 6.27
C HIS A 249 15.17 23.26 7.35
N GLU A 250 14.28 23.85 8.15
CA GLU A 250 13.59 23.09 9.21
C GLU A 250 12.47 22.18 8.66
N VAL A 251 11.95 22.45 7.45
CA VAL A 251 11.02 21.54 6.75
C VAL A 251 11.79 20.35 6.21
N LEU A 252 12.95 20.56 5.60
CA LEU A 252 13.87 19.48 5.20
C LEU A 252 14.25 18.62 6.41
N ARG A 253 14.63 19.25 7.54
CA ARG A 253 14.92 18.52 8.79
C ARG A 253 13.74 17.67 9.23
N PHE A 254 12.53 18.24 9.23
CA PHE A 254 11.30 17.55 9.63
C PHE A 254 11.03 16.31 8.76
N LEU A 255 10.98 16.48 7.43
CA LEU A 255 10.64 15.41 6.50
C LEU A 255 11.74 14.33 6.40
N LEU A 256 13.01 14.71 6.38
CA LEU A 256 14.12 13.73 6.36
C LEU A 256 14.22 12.96 7.68
N SER A 257 14.01 13.64 8.81
CA SER A 257 13.98 12.96 10.11
C SER A 257 12.75 12.06 10.25
N ASN A 258 11.65 12.37 9.57
CA ASN A 258 10.47 11.52 9.53
C ASN A 258 10.76 10.18 8.85
N LEU A 259 11.38 10.21 7.68
CA LEU A 259 11.82 9.00 6.97
C LEU A 259 12.74 8.16 7.87
N ARG A 260 13.76 8.80 8.45
CA ARG A 260 14.67 8.11 9.36
C ARG A 260 13.98 7.55 10.60
N PHE A 261 13.01 8.27 11.16
CA PHE A 261 12.24 7.81 12.31
C PHE A 261 11.47 6.52 12.00
N TRP A 262 10.80 6.44 10.85
CA TRP A 262 10.08 5.23 10.44
C TRP A 262 11.03 4.05 10.17
N MET A 263 12.21 4.30 9.59
CA MET A 263 13.24 3.28 9.43
C MET A 263 13.79 2.80 10.79
N ASP A 264 14.19 3.70 11.69
CA ASP A 264 14.90 3.36 12.93
C ASP A 264 13.97 2.87 14.05
N GLU A 265 12.78 3.45 14.23
CA GLU A 265 11.87 3.11 15.34
C GLU A 265 10.98 1.90 15.01
N TYR A 266 10.53 1.77 13.76
CA TYR A 266 9.57 0.73 13.34
C TYR A 266 10.16 -0.30 12.39
N HIS A 267 11.42 -0.15 11.98
CA HIS A 267 12.12 -1.09 11.12
C HIS A 267 11.46 -1.33 9.75
N PHE A 268 10.71 -0.38 9.22
CA PHE A 268 10.29 -0.45 7.81
C PHE A 268 11.50 -0.66 6.89
N ASP A 269 11.26 -1.30 5.75
CA ASP A 269 12.26 -1.68 4.74
C ASP A 269 12.32 -0.69 3.57
N GLY A 270 11.56 0.40 3.66
CA GLY A 270 11.46 1.39 2.61
C GLY A 270 10.08 2.04 2.56
N PHE A 271 9.80 2.73 1.46
CA PHE A 271 8.66 3.64 1.37
C PHE A 271 8.03 3.65 -0.02
N ARG A 272 6.72 3.88 -0.07
CA ARG A 272 6.08 4.52 -1.21
C ARG A 272 5.88 5.99 -0.90
N PHE A 273 6.32 6.87 -1.78
CA PHE A 273 6.06 8.30 -1.69
C PHE A 273 4.81 8.60 -2.51
N ASP A 274 3.77 9.07 -1.81
CA ASP A 274 2.45 9.30 -2.41
C ASP A 274 2.30 10.73 -2.94
N GLY A 275 1.61 10.86 -4.06
CA GLY A 275 1.39 12.14 -4.72
C GLY A 275 2.66 12.79 -5.27
N VAL A 276 3.65 12.00 -5.72
CA VAL A 276 4.90 12.52 -6.29
C VAL A 276 4.62 13.43 -7.48
N THR A 277 3.63 13.12 -8.32
CA THR A 277 3.18 14.03 -9.41
C THR A 277 2.83 15.43 -8.88
N SER A 278 2.15 15.51 -7.73
CA SER A 278 1.78 16.78 -7.10
C SER A 278 3.00 17.55 -6.61
N MET A 279 4.02 16.83 -6.16
CA MET A 279 5.30 17.40 -5.73
C MET A 279 6.13 17.92 -6.91
N LEU A 280 6.21 17.15 -8.01
CA LEU A 280 7.09 17.46 -9.14
C LEU A 280 6.72 18.73 -9.89
N TYR A 281 5.44 19.11 -9.91
CA TYR A 281 4.94 20.22 -10.73
C TYR A 281 4.10 21.20 -9.92
N LYS A 282 4.25 22.49 -10.22
CA LYS A 282 3.47 23.59 -9.63
C LYS A 282 1.97 23.53 -9.97
N HIS A 283 1.62 22.89 -11.08
CA HIS A 283 0.23 22.61 -11.47
C HIS A 283 -0.28 21.26 -10.91
N HIS A 284 0.57 20.52 -10.21
CA HIS A 284 0.26 19.26 -9.53
C HIS A 284 -0.30 18.14 -10.43
N GLY A 285 -0.04 18.20 -11.74
CA GLY A 285 -0.67 17.34 -12.74
C GLY A 285 -2.17 17.59 -12.98
N ILE A 286 -2.79 18.56 -12.30
CA ILE A 286 -4.23 18.84 -12.42
C ILE A 286 -4.53 19.51 -13.76
N GLY A 287 -5.51 18.95 -14.48
CA GLY A 287 -5.94 19.47 -15.78
C GLY A 287 -4.85 19.46 -16.85
N THR A 288 -3.74 18.74 -16.62
CA THR A 288 -2.55 18.72 -17.46
C THR A 288 -2.33 17.31 -17.99
N GLY A 289 -2.15 17.18 -19.30
CA GLY A 289 -1.80 15.92 -19.94
C GLY A 289 -0.29 15.78 -20.12
N PHE A 290 0.22 14.55 -20.05
CA PHE A 290 1.62 14.23 -20.32
C PHE A 290 1.69 13.40 -21.61
N SER A 291 2.14 14.02 -22.70
CA SER A 291 2.24 13.37 -24.02
C SER A 291 3.52 12.53 -24.17
N GLY A 292 4.50 12.77 -23.28
CA GLY A 292 5.85 12.23 -23.39
C GLY A 292 6.84 13.21 -24.03
N GLY A 293 6.40 14.43 -24.36
CA GLY A 293 7.27 15.51 -24.81
C GLY A 293 8.13 16.04 -23.65
N TYR A 294 9.45 16.01 -23.78
CA TYR A 294 10.37 16.27 -22.65
C TYR A 294 10.26 17.70 -22.07
N HIS A 295 9.74 18.65 -22.85
CA HIS A 295 9.46 20.02 -22.39
C HIS A 295 8.39 20.07 -21.27
N GLU A 296 7.52 19.07 -21.17
CA GLU A 296 6.50 18.93 -20.12
C GLU A 296 7.12 18.57 -18.76
N TYR A 297 8.33 17.96 -18.77
CA TYR A 297 8.98 17.41 -17.58
C TYR A 297 10.15 18.24 -17.07
N PHE A 298 10.68 19.14 -17.90
CA PHE A 298 11.88 19.95 -17.61
C PHE A 298 11.63 21.45 -17.86
N GLY A 299 10.36 21.86 -17.77
CA GLY A 299 9.92 23.24 -17.97
C GLY A 299 9.91 24.09 -16.69
N PRO A 300 9.52 25.37 -16.79
CA PRO A 300 9.44 26.28 -15.65
C PRO A 300 8.37 25.89 -14.62
N ASP A 301 7.47 24.97 -14.98
CA ASP A 301 6.40 24.49 -14.11
C ASP A 301 6.85 23.38 -13.15
N VAL A 302 8.08 22.86 -13.30
CA VAL A 302 8.68 21.94 -12.33
C VAL A 302 8.92 22.66 -11.00
N ASP A 303 8.62 22.00 -9.90
CA ASP A 303 8.99 22.45 -8.56
C ASP A 303 10.37 21.92 -8.19
N GLU A 304 11.40 22.74 -8.45
CA GLU A 304 12.80 22.39 -8.15
C GLU A 304 13.05 22.12 -6.67
N GLU A 305 12.33 22.79 -5.75
CA GLU A 305 12.51 22.60 -4.31
C GLU A 305 12.06 21.20 -3.89
N ALA A 306 10.92 20.75 -4.44
CA ALA A 306 10.39 19.41 -4.21
C ALA A 306 11.26 18.32 -4.85
N VAL A 307 11.73 18.52 -6.09
CA VAL A 307 12.64 17.60 -6.78
C VAL A 307 13.93 17.42 -5.97
N VAL A 308 14.54 18.51 -5.50
CA VAL A 308 15.76 18.46 -4.68
C VAL A 308 15.51 17.76 -3.34
N TYR A 309 14.36 17.99 -2.70
CA TYR A 309 13.98 17.24 -1.49
C TYR A 309 13.94 15.72 -1.76
N LEU A 310 13.29 15.28 -2.84
CA LEU A 310 13.19 13.86 -3.20
C LEU A 310 14.57 13.24 -3.51
N MET A 311 15.45 13.99 -4.20
CA MET A 311 16.83 13.57 -4.45
C MET A 311 17.62 13.36 -3.15
N ILE A 312 17.56 14.32 -2.22
CA ILE A 312 18.25 14.23 -0.93
C ILE A 312 17.66 13.11 -0.06
N ALA A 313 16.33 12.94 -0.07
CA ALA A 313 15.64 11.89 0.65
C ALA A 313 16.10 10.50 0.18
N ASN A 314 16.10 10.25 -1.12
CA ASN A 314 16.56 8.98 -1.68
C ASN A 314 18.05 8.74 -1.44
N GLU A 315 18.90 9.76 -1.62
CA GLU A 315 20.35 9.63 -1.36
C GLU A 315 20.63 9.28 0.11
N MET A 316 19.93 9.94 1.05
CA MET A 316 20.03 9.65 2.48
C MET A 316 19.58 8.21 2.79
N LEU A 317 18.42 7.80 2.26
CA LEU A 317 17.86 6.47 2.53
C LEU A 317 18.79 5.36 2.05
N HIS A 318 19.25 5.41 0.80
CA HIS A 318 20.14 4.39 0.25
C HIS A 318 21.55 4.43 0.86
N SER A 319 22.02 5.59 1.34
CA SER A 319 23.30 5.69 2.05
C SER A 319 23.26 5.06 3.44
N LEU A 320 22.16 5.24 4.17
CA LEU A 320 21.99 4.72 5.54
C LEU A 320 21.46 3.28 5.56
N TYR A 321 20.63 2.92 4.59
CA TYR A 321 19.94 1.63 4.47
C TYR A 321 20.07 1.10 3.03
N PRO A 322 21.21 0.49 2.65
CA PRO A 322 21.49 0.11 1.26
C PRO A 322 20.47 -0.82 0.61
N ASP A 323 19.79 -1.64 1.41
CA ASP A 323 18.77 -2.59 0.96
C ASP A 323 17.36 -1.99 0.92
N CYS A 324 17.18 -0.70 1.23
CA CYS A 324 15.85 -0.09 1.20
C CYS A 324 15.24 -0.11 -0.20
N VAL A 325 13.91 -0.07 -0.23
CA VAL A 325 13.13 0.07 -1.47
C VAL A 325 12.34 1.37 -1.43
N THR A 326 12.55 2.27 -2.38
CA THR A 326 11.70 3.47 -2.54
C THR A 326 10.88 3.43 -3.82
N VAL A 327 9.57 3.67 -3.68
CA VAL A 327 8.59 3.65 -4.78
C VAL A 327 7.99 5.04 -4.95
N ALA A 328 7.94 5.54 -6.17
CA ALA A 328 7.24 6.78 -6.49
C ALA A 328 5.84 6.52 -7.05
N GLU A 329 4.83 7.17 -6.46
CA GLU A 329 3.50 7.31 -7.06
C GLU A 329 3.48 8.54 -8.00
N ASP A 330 3.95 8.31 -9.23
CA ASP A 330 3.98 9.32 -10.29
C ASP A 330 3.21 8.84 -11.53
N VAL A 331 2.15 9.57 -11.89
CA VAL A 331 1.35 9.33 -13.09
C VAL A 331 1.98 9.98 -14.32
N SER A 332 2.77 11.05 -14.14
CA SER A 332 3.35 11.80 -15.27
C SER A 332 4.34 10.98 -16.09
N GLY A 333 5.13 10.14 -15.42
CA GLY A 333 6.22 9.38 -16.06
C GLY A 333 7.49 10.20 -16.25
N MET A 334 7.84 10.99 -15.23
CA MET A 334 9.04 11.83 -15.25
C MET A 334 10.30 11.00 -15.59
N PRO A 335 11.05 11.39 -16.66
CA PRO A 335 12.30 10.73 -17.00
C PRO A 335 13.34 10.82 -15.86
N ALA A 336 14.11 9.75 -15.66
CA ALA A 336 15.16 9.68 -14.63
C ALA A 336 14.64 9.76 -13.18
N LEU A 337 13.34 9.54 -12.96
CA LEU A 337 12.76 9.45 -11.63
C LEU A 337 13.33 8.24 -10.86
N CYS A 338 13.55 7.13 -11.57
CA CYS A 338 14.03 5.87 -10.98
C CYS A 338 15.50 5.56 -11.32
N LEU A 339 16.33 6.60 -11.46
CA LEU A 339 17.77 6.50 -11.67
C LEU A 339 18.54 7.12 -10.51
N PRO A 340 19.76 6.65 -10.19
CA PRO A 340 20.53 7.14 -9.04
C PRO A 340 21.01 8.59 -9.24
N LEU A 341 21.27 9.27 -8.11
CA LEU A 341 21.78 10.65 -8.08
C LEU A 341 23.11 10.82 -8.82
N SER A 342 23.97 9.79 -8.84
CA SER A 342 25.24 9.81 -9.57
C SER A 342 25.09 9.97 -11.09
N LEU A 343 23.89 9.68 -11.64
CA LEU A 343 23.51 9.91 -13.03
C LEU A 343 22.63 11.17 -13.21
N GLY A 344 22.37 11.91 -12.13
CA GLY A 344 21.45 13.04 -12.10
C GLY A 344 19.97 12.66 -11.97
N GLY A 345 19.66 11.41 -11.60
CA GLY A 345 18.29 10.97 -11.35
C GLY A 345 17.78 11.31 -9.94
N ILE A 346 16.48 11.14 -9.72
CA ILE A 346 15.82 11.45 -8.44
C ILE A 346 16.07 10.37 -7.36
N GLY A 347 16.44 9.16 -7.77
CA GLY A 347 16.93 8.12 -6.88
C GLY A 347 15.90 7.13 -6.38
N PHE A 348 14.67 7.10 -6.93
CA PHE A 348 13.72 6.04 -6.60
C PHE A 348 14.15 4.69 -7.18
N ASP A 349 13.78 3.58 -6.52
CA ASP A 349 13.97 2.25 -7.10
C ASP A 349 12.92 1.92 -8.15
N TYR A 350 11.66 2.25 -7.87
CA TYR A 350 10.52 1.91 -8.71
C TYR A 350 9.58 3.10 -8.86
N ARG A 351 8.76 3.08 -9.92
CA ARG A 351 7.52 3.84 -10.01
C ARG A 351 6.32 2.92 -10.22
N LEU A 352 5.13 3.39 -9.84
CA LEU A 352 3.87 2.70 -10.15
C LEU A 352 3.51 2.84 -11.64
N ALA A 353 3.09 1.74 -12.27
CA ALA A 353 2.63 1.71 -13.66
C ALA A 353 1.14 2.08 -13.78
N MET A 354 0.82 3.32 -13.43
CA MET A 354 -0.56 3.80 -13.19
C MET A 354 -1.47 3.79 -14.44
N ALA A 355 -0.90 3.72 -15.65
CA ALA A 355 -1.69 3.63 -16.88
C ALA A 355 -2.33 2.25 -17.12
N ILE A 356 -1.85 1.19 -16.44
CA ILE A 356 -2.33 -0.18 -16.66
C ILE A 356 -3.78 -0.36 -16.14
N PRO A 357 -4.12 0.04 -14.90
CA PRO A 357 -5.52 -0.01 -14.44
C PRO A 357 -6.48 0.77 -15.34
N ASP A 358 -6.13 2.01 -15.72
CA ASP A 358 -6.97 2.84 -16.60
C ASP A 358 -7.30 2.14 -17.92
N MET A 359 -6.31 1.47 -18.51
CA MET A 359 -6.52 0.67 -19.71
C MET A 359 -7.53 -0.45 -19.45
N TRP A 360 -7.37 -1.23 -18.39
CA TRP A 360 -8.25 -2.36 -18.11
C TRP A 360 -9.68 -1.91 -17.81
N ILE A 361 -9.86 -0.88 -16.98
CA ILE A 361 -11.18 -0.30 -16.67
C ILE A 361 -11.85 0.17 -17.96
N LYS A 362 -11.13 0.93 -18.79
CA LYS A 362 -11.66 1.43 -20.06
C LYS A 362 -12.10 0.29 -20.97
N ILE A 363 -11.27 -0.74 -21.13
CA ILE A 363 -11.57 -1.91 -21.94
C ILE A 363 -12.85 -2.60 -21.42
N LEU A 364 -12.94 -2.85 -20.11
CA LEU A 364 -14.07 -3.56 -19.51
C LEU A 364 -15.37 -2.74 -19.50
N LYS A 365 -15.26 -1.42 -19.45
CA LYS A 365 -16.41 -0.49 -19.40
C LYS A 365 -16.96 -0.16 -20.78
N GLU A 366 -16.10 -0.03 -21.78
CA GLU A 366 -16.45 0.57 -23.07
C GLU A 366 -16.48 -0.43 -24.23
N LEU A 367 -15.81 -1.58 -24.11
CA LEU A 367 -15.60 -2.52 -25.22
C LEU A 367 -16.18 -3.91 -24.95
N LYS A 368 -16.71 -4.54 -25.99
CA LYS A 368 -16.97 -5.98 -26.01
C LYS A 368 -15.67 -6.76 -26.22
N ASP A 369 -15.63 -8.02 -25.77
CA ASP A 369 -14.44 -8.89 -25.85
C ASP A 369 -13.83 -8.95 -27.27
N GLU A 370 -14.65 -9.00 -28.32
CA GLU A 370 -14.16 -9.09 -29.71
C GLU A 370 -13.50 -7.79 -30.19
N GLN A 371 -13.79 -6.67 -29.53
CA GLN A 371 -13.27 -5.34 -29.84
C GLN A 371 -11.96 -5.03 -29.11
N TRP A 372 -11.48 -5.94 -28.25
CA TRP A 372 -10.20 -5.75 -27.56
C TRP A 372 -9.07 -5.72 -28.58
N ASP A 373 -8.30 -4.63 -28.53
CA ASP A 373 -7.10 -4.40 -29.33
C ASP A 373 -5.89 -4.96 -28.55
N LEU A 374 -5.44 -6.14 -28.96
CA LEU A 374 -4.37 -6.84 -28.25
C LEU A 374 -3.02 -6.16 -28.44
N ALA A 375 -2.81 -5.51 -29.58
CA ALA A 375 -1.63 -4.70 -29.83
C ALA A 375 -1.55 -3.50 -28.88
N ASN A 376 -2.66 -2.80 -28.64
CA ASN A 376 -2.72 -1.71 -27.69
C ASN A 376 -2.55 -2.18 -26.23
N ILE A 377 -3.12 -3.34 -25.88
CA ILE A 377 -2.90 -3.96 -24.57
C ILE A 377 -1.41 -4.26 -24.37
N CYS A 378 -0.79 -4.96 -25.32
CA CYS A 378 0.62 -5.28 -25.28
C CYS A 378 1.48 -4.01 -25.24
N PHE A 379 1.15 -3.00 -26.04
CA PHE A 379 1.83 -1.72 -26.05
C PHE A 379 1.78 -1.05 -24.68
N THR A 380 0.60 -0.92 -24.08
CA THR A 380 0.45 -0.27 -22.76
C THR A 380 1.26 -0.99 -21.67
N LEU A 381 1.22 -2.33 -21.65
CA LEU A 381 1.99 -3.13 -20.70
C LEU A 381 3.51 -3.03 -20.90
N THR A 382 3.97 -2.74 -22.12
CA THR A 382 5.40 -2.70 -22.46
C THR A 382 5.96 -1.30 -22.71
N ASN A 383 5.12 -0.26 -22.76
CA ASN A 383 5.50 1.11 -23.00
C ASN A 383 6.03 1.76 -21.72
N ARG A 384 7.27 1.41 -21.39
CA ARG A 384 7.97 1.80 -20.16
C ARG A 384 9.40 2.19 -20.49
N ARG A 385 10.02 2.98 -19.61
CA ARG A 385 11.40 3.46 -19.82
C ARG A 385 12.38 2.32 -19.57
N HIS A 386 13.24 2.04 -20.55
CA HIS A 386 14.29 1.04 -20.38
C HIS A 386 15.28 1.48 -19.30
N GLY A 387 15.58 0.58 -18.35
CA GLY A 387 16.51 0.84 -17.24
C GLY A 387 15.88 1.50 -16.00
N GLU A 388 14.59 1.86 -16.05
CA GLU A 388 13.83 2.38 -14.91
C GLU A 388 12.74 1.37 -14.53
N LYS A 389 12.77 0.86 -13.29
CA LYS A 389 11.89 -0.24 -12.88
C LYS A 389 10.47 0.26 -12.61
N THR A 390 9.48 -0.56 -12.97
CA THR A 390 8.06 -0.25 -12.65
C THR A 390 7.36 -1.39 -11.92
N ILE A 391 6.48 -1.05 -10.99
CA ILE A 391 5.55 -2.00 -10.35
C ILE A 391 4.24 -1.97 -11.11
N ALA A 392 3.85 -3.11 -11.68
CA ALA A 392 2.61 -3.27 -12.42
C ALA A 392 1.49 -3.82 -11.55
N TYR A 393 0.26 -3.39 -11.82
CA TYR A 393 -0.94 -3.84 -11.13
C TYR A 393 -2.15 -3.63 -12.05
N CYS A 394 -3.18 -4.46 -11.86
CA CYS A 394 -4.35 -4.48 -12.75
C CYS A 394 -5.45 -3.52 -12.29
N GLU A 395 -5.50 -3.29 -10.99
CA GLU A 395 -6.44 -2.45 -10.26
C GLU A 395 -5.80 -2.14 -8.90
N SER A 396 -6.14 -1.01 -8.32
CA SER A 396 -5.58 -0.53 -7.05
C SER A 396 -6.66 -0.22 -6.03
N HIS A 397 -6.24 0.33 -4.92
CA HIS A 397 -7.11 0.86 -3.90
C HIS A 397 -8.04 1.98 -4.44
N ASP A 398 -7.64 2.77 -5.45
CA ASP A 398 -8.48 3.80 -6.06
C ASP A 398 -9.71 3.20 -6.76
N GLN A 399 -9.51 2.16 -7.58
CA GLN A 399 -10.61 1.45 -8.26
C GLN A 399 -11.50 0.67 -7.30
N ALA A 400 -10.98 0.33 -6.12
CA ALA A 400 -11.78 -0.30 -5.08
C ALA A 400 -12.71 0.69 -4.39
N LEU A 401 -12.45 2.00 -4.41
CA LEU A 401 -13.25 2.99 -3.71
C LEU A 401 -14.63 3.21 -4.35
N VAL A 402 -15.57 3.71 -3.54
CA VAL A 402 -16.90 4.12 -3.99
C VAL A 402 -16.81 5.12 -5.14
N GLY A 403 -17.54 4.84 -6.22
CA GLY A 403 -17.50 5.65 -7.44
C GLY A 403 -16.85 4.95 -8.62
N ASP A 404 -16.11 3.87 -8.38
CA ASP A 404 -15.63 2.95 -9.42
C ASP A 404 -16.01 1.49 -9.10
N LYS A 405 -15.52 0.54 -9.89
CA LYS A 405 -15.71 -0.90 -9.70
C LYS A 405 -14.38 -1.64 -9.78
N THR A 406 -14.23 -2.67 -8.94
CA THR A 406 -13.15 -3.66 -9.11
C THR A 406 -13.28 -4.38 -10.47
N LEU A 407 -12.20 -5.00 -10.94
CA LEU A 407 -12.22 -5.82 -12.16
C LEU A 407 -13.33 -6.87 -12.09
N MET A 408 -13.48 -7.52 -10.94
CA MET A 408 -14.50 -8.55 -10.77
C MET A 408 -15.92 -7.98 -10.84
N MET A 409 -16.15 -6.80 -10.27
CA MET A 409 -17.44 -6.09 -10.39
C MET A 409 -17.74 -5.63 -11.82
N HIS A 410 -16.73 -5.23 -12.59
CA HIS A 410 -16.88 -4.96 -14.02
C HIS A 410 -17.20 -6.22 -14.84
N LEU A 411 -16.64 -7.36 -14.45
CA LEU A 411 -16.76 -8.61 -15.19
C LEU A 411 -18.09 -9.34 -14.96
N CYS A 412 -18.60 -9.32 -13.72
CA CYS A 412 -19.72 -10.16 -13.32
C CYS A 412 -20.91 -9.40 -12.70
N ASP A 413 -20.68 -8.20 -12.17
CA ASP A 413 -21.70 -7.35 -11.55
C ASP A 413 -22.63 -8.14 -10.60
N ALA A 414 -23.95 -8.03 -10.78
CA ALA A 414 -24.97 -8.64 -9.93
C ALA A 414 -24.88 -10.18 -9.81
N GLU A 415 -24.29 -10.88 -10.79
CA GLU A 415 -24.18 -12.35 -10.71
C GLU A 415 -23.19 -12.81 -9.64
N LEU A 416 -22.32 -11.93 -9.13
CA LEU A 416 -21.46 -12.26 -7.99
C LEU A 416 -22.25 -12.66 -6.74
N TYR A 417 -23.44 -12.09 -6.56
CA TYR A 417 -24.26 -12.31 -5.37
C TYR A 417 -25.11 -13.58 -5.45
N THR A 418 -25.29 -14.15 -6.65
CA THR A 418 -26.18 -15.30 -6.88
C THR A 418 -25.46 -16.54 -7.40
N ASN A 419 -24.38 -16.34 -8.16
CA ASN A 419 -23.73 -17.39 -8.94
C ASN A 419 -22.25 -17.60 -8.57
N MET A 420 -21.83 -17.18 -7.37
CA MET A 420 -20.51 -17.55 -6.82
C MET A 420 -20.53 -18.83 -5.97
N SER A 421 -21.68 -19.48 -5.77
CA SER A 421 -21.72 -20.80 -5.14
C SER A 421 -21.29 -21.90 -6.13
N THR A 422 -20.49 -22.87 -5.69
CA THR A 422 -20.19 -24.06 -6.48
C THR A 422 -21.41 -24.96 -6.70
N LEU A 423 -22.50 -24.75 -5.95
CA LEU A 423 -23.76 -25.48 -6.09
C LEU A 423 -24.74 -24.83 -7.07
N SER A 424 -24.58 -23.54 -7.38
CA SER A 424 -25.38 -22.87 -8.40
C SER A 424 -24.77 -23.06 -9.79
N PRO A 425 -25.55 -22.93 -10.87
CA PRO A 425 -25.02 -23.03 -12.23
C PRO A 425 -23.82 -22.10 -12.43
N LEU A 426 -22.77 -22.62 -13.08
CA LEU A 426 -21.70 -21.80 -13.63
C LEU A 426 -22.24 -21.12 -14.88
N THR A 427 -22.70 -19.88 -14.73
CA THR A 427 -23.25 -19.12 -15.85
C THR A 427 -22.13 -18.68 -16.79
N PRO A 428 -22.43 -18.41 -18.08
CA PRO A 428 -21.44 -17.86 -19.00
C PRO A 428 -20.79 -16.55 -18.52
N VAL A 429 -21.49 -15.75 -17.70
CA VAL A 429 -20.98 -14.50 -17.11
C VAL A 429 -19.94 -14.79 -16.03
N ILE A 430 -20.23 -15.71 -15.10
CA ILE A 430 -19.28 -16.08 -14.04
C ILE A 430 -18.07 -16.82 -14.61
N ASP A 431 -18.29 -17.73 -15.56
CA ASP A 431 -17.20 -18.43 -16.26
C ASP A 431 -16.28 -17.43 -16.97
N ARG A 432 -16.85 -16.51 -17.76
CA ARG A 432 -16.12 -15.41 -18.41
C ARG A 432 -15.34 -14.59 -17.39
N GLY A 433 -15.98 -14.15 -16.31
CA GLY A 433 -15.36 -13.26 -15.34
C GLY A 433 -14.23 -13.92 -14.58
N MET A 434 -14.41 -15.16 -14.14
CA MET A 434 -13.34 -15.90 -13.47
C MET A 434 -12.14 -16.15 -14.39
N ALA A 435 -12.39 -16.50 -15.66
CA ALA A 435 -11.33 -16.70 -16.64
C ALA A 435 -10.56 -15.40 -16.92
N LEU A 436 -11.27 -14.32 -17.24
CA LEU A 436 -10.65 -13.03 -17.56
C LEU A 436 -9.95 -12.39 -16.35
N HIS A 437 -10.48 -12.54 -15.14
CA HIS A 437 -9.81 -12.07 -13.92
C HIS A 437 -8.41 -12.70 -13.77
N LYS A 438 -8.32 -14.04 -13.92
CA LYS A 438 -7.04 -14.76 -13.89
C LYS A 438 -6.11 -14.31 -15.03
N MET A 439 -6.62 -14.22 -16.24
CA MET A 439 -5.82 -13.86 -17.42
C MET A 439 -5.29 -12.43 -17.38
N ILE A 440 -6.11 -11.45 -16.98
CA ILE A 440 -5.70 -10.04 -16.85
C ILE A 440 -4.58 -9.91 -15.83
N ARG A 441 -4.73 -10.58 -14.67
CA ARG A 441 -3.70 -10.62 -13.63
C ARG A 441 -2.40 -11.23 -14.12
N LEU A 442 -2.45 -12.42 -14.72
CA LEU A 442 -1.26 -13.09 -15.22
C LEU A 442 -0.57 -12.31 -16.36
N LEU A 443 -1.34 -11.72 -17.28
CA LEU A 443 -0.78 -10.91 -18.36
C LEU A 443 -0.07 -9.67 -17.81
N THR A 444 -0.69 -8.98 -16.84
CA THR A 444 -0.07 -7.83 -16.18
C THR A 444 1.17 -8.22 -15.38
N HIS A 445 1.10 -9.33 -14.64
CA HIS A 445 2.22 -9.87 -13.84
C HIS A 445 3.40 -10.33 -14.72
N GLY A 446 3.11 -10.96 -15.87
CA GLY A 446 4.12 -11.47 -16.79
C GLY A 446 4.75 -10.39 -17.67
N LEU A 447 3.99 -9.36 -18.05
CA LEU A 447 4.39 -8.42 -19.11
C LEU A 447 4.58 -6.96 -18.65
N GLY A 448 3.93 -6.54 -17.57
CA GLY A 448 3.75 -5.12 -17.23
C GLY A 448 4.88 -4.44 -16.45
N GLY A 449 5.75 -5.22 -15.77
CA GLY A 449 6.55 -4.70 -14.64
C GLY A 449 7.86 -5.41 -14.37
N GLU A 450 8.72 -4.78 -13.56
CA GLU A 450 9.78 -5.44 -12.76
C GLU A 450 9.34 -5.73 -11.30
N GLY A 451 8.10 -5.35 -10.98
CA GLY A 451 7.42 -5.74 -9.75
C GLY A 451 5.93 -5.89 -10.02
N TYR A 452 5.22 -6.53 -9.09
CA TYR A 452 3.77 -6.68 -9.11
C TYR A 452 3.16 -6.15 -7.82
N LEU A 453 1.97 -5.56 -7.90
CA LEU A 453 1.18 -5.13 -6.75
C LEU A 453 -0.25 -5.64 -6.84
N ASN A 454 -0.78 -6.03 -5.69
CA ASN A 454 -2.18 -6.37 -5.48
C ASN A 454 -2.73 -5.67 -4.23
N PHE A 455 -3.88 -5.02 -4.36
CA PHE A 455 -4.61 -4.48 -3.21
C PHE A 455 -5.46 -5.54 -2.51
N GLU A 456 -5.48 -5.53 -1.18
CA GLU A 456 -6.12 -6.55 -0.36
C GLU A 456 -7.57 -6.84 -0.76
N GLY A 457 -7.88 -8.11 -1.05
CA GLY A 457 -9.19 -8.56 -1.53
C GLY A 457 -9.25 -8.81 -3.03
N ASN A 458 -8.50 -8.06 -3.83
CA ASN A 458 -8.56 -8.17 -5.28
C ASN A 458 -7.98 -9.51 -5.77
N GLU A 459 -7.11 -10.17 -5.00
CA GLU A 459 -6.53 -11.48 -5.33
C GLU A 459 -7.58 -12.57 -5.54
N PHE A 460 -8.72 -12.45 -4.87
CA PHE A 460 -9.82 -13.39 -5.00
C PHE A 460 -11.05 -12.79 -5.66
N GLY A 461 -10.94 -11.61 -6.28
CA GLY A 461 -12.07 -10.92 -6.90
C GLY A 461 -13.14 -10.54 -5.88
N HIS A 462 -12.74 -9.87 -4.79
CA HIS A 462 -13.66 -9.39 -3.76
C HIS A 462 -14.84 -8.60 -4.39
N PRO A 463 -16.10 -8.91 -4.01
CA PRO A 463 -17.27 -8.24 -4.58
C PRO A 463 -17.42 -6.82 -4.03
N GLU A 464 -18.46 -6.11 -4.49
CA GLU A 464 -18.81 -4.77 -3.99
C GLU A 464 -17.68 -3.73 -4.23
N TRP A 465 -17.58 -2.75 -3.34
CA TRP A 465 -16.58 -1.68 -3.33
C TRP A 465 -16.23 -1.35 -1.87
N LEU A 466 -15.20 -0.51 -1.70
CA LEU A 466 -14.72 0.04 -0.44
C LEU A 466 -15.33 1.44 -0.24
N ASP A 467 -15.99 1.67 0.90
CA ASP A 467 -16.47 3.01 1.27
C ASP A 467 -16.28 3.21 2.77
N PHE A 468 -15.64 4.32 3.12
CA PHE A 468 -15.30 4.64 4.50
C PHE A 468 -16.46 5.36 5.20
N PRO A 469 -16.57 5.25 6.54
CA PRO A 469 -17.55 6.00 7.32
C PRO A 469 -17.46 7.51 7.06
N ARG A 470 -18.54 8.09 6.54
CA ARG A 470 -18.65 9.53 6.26
C ARG A 470 -20.10 9.98 6.33
N ALA A 471 -20.34 11.29 6.35
CA ALA A 471 -21.69 11.84 6.38
C ALA A 471 -22.60 11.30 5.25
N GLY A 472 -22.05 11.12 4.05
CA GLY A 472 -22.80 10.64 2.88
C GLY A 472 -23.27 9.18 2.94
N ASN A 473 -22.80 8.38 3.90
CA ASN A 473 -23.25 7.00 4.11
C ASN A 473 -23.66 6.73 5.58
N ASN A 474 -24.01 7.78 6.31
CA ASN A 474 -24.40 7.72 7.73
C ASN A 474 -23.31 7.10 8.64
N ASN A 475 -22.03 7.36 8.35
CA ASN A 475 -20.88 6.81 9.07
C ASN A 475 -20.88 5.27 9.11
N SER A 476 -21.29 4.63 8.02
CA SER A 476 -21.37 3.18 7.92
C SER A 476 -19.99 2.55 7.77
N PHE A 477 -19.74 1.47 8.51
CA PHE A 477 -18.58 0.58 8.33
C PHE A 477 -18.91 -0.63 7.44
N TRP A 478 -20.10 -0.69 6.84
CA TRP A 478 -20.53 -1.85 6.04
C TRP A 478 -19.57 -2.17 4.90
N TYR A 479 -19.04 -1.15 4.21
CA TYR A 479 -18.10 -1.33 3.10
C TYR A 479 -16.64 -1.10 3.51
N ALA A 480 -16.37 -0.66 4.73
CA ALA A 480 -15.02 -0.43 5.26
C ALA A 480 -14.44 -1.70 5.88
N ARG A 481 -14.47 -2.80 5.13
CA ARG A 481 -14.11 -4.15 5.58
C ARG A 481 -13.66 -5.04 4.42
N ARG A 482 -13.08 -6.19 4.73
CA ARG A 482 -12.68 -7.22 3.77
C ARG A 482 -13.26 -8.58 4.13
N GLN A 483 -14.02 -9.14 3.20
CA GLN A 483 -14.76 -10.40 3.36
C GLN A 483 -13.86 -11.61 3.10
N PHE A 484 -12.76 -11.73 3.84
CA PHE A 484 -11.79 -12.83 3.67
C PHE A 484 -12.42 -14.22 3.88
N ASN A 485 -13.48 -14.29 4.69
CA ASN A 485 -14.30 -15.48 4.88
C ASN A 485 -14.88 -16.05 3.55
N LEU A 486 -15.02 -15.24 2.49
CA LEU A 486 -15.48 -15.72 1.18
C LEU A 486 -14.52 -16.72 0.54
N THR A 487 -13.22 -16.64 0.86
CA THR A 487 -12.20 -17.57 0.36
C THR A 487 -12.08 -18.83 1.21
N GLU A 488 -12.54 -18.78 2.47
CA GLU A 488 -12.51 -19.89 3.41
C GLU A 488 -13.71 -20.84 3.22
N ASP A 489 -14.81 -20.34 2.65
CA ASP A 489 -15.97 -21.16 2.33
C ASP A 489 -15.74 -22.02 1.07
N HIS A 490 -15.56 -23.32 1.29
CA HIS A 490 -15.38 -24.30 0.23
C HIS A 490 -16.57 -24.43 -0.73
N LEU A 491 -17.75 -23.88 -0.42
CA LEU A 491 -18.91 -23.85 -1.31
C LEU A 491 -18.94 -22.61 -2.20
N LEU A 492 -17.95 -21.72 -2.10
CA LEU A 492 -17.84 -20.53 -2.95
C LEU A 492 -16.69 -20.64 -3.96
N ARG A 493 -16.83 -19.89 -5.07
CA ARG A 493 -15.90 -19.86 -6.21
C ARG A 493 -14.72 -18.89 -5.99
N TYR A 494 -14.77 -17.99 -5.01
CA TYR A 494 -13.67 -17.05 -4.71
C TYR A 494 -12.35 -17.77 -4.40
N LYS A 495 -12.42 -18.95 -3.77
CA LYS A 495 -11.25 -19.81 -3.52
C LYS A 495 -10.46 -20.15 -4.79
N PHE A 496 -11.11 -20.25 -5.94
CA PHE A 496 -10.46 -20.57 -7.20
C PHE A 496 -9.57 -19.43 -7.71
N LEU A 497 -10.06 -18.19 -7.58
CA LEU A 497 -9.29 -16.99 -7.91
C LEU A 497 -8.12 -16.82 -6.93
N ASN A 498 -8.36 -17.03 -5.63
CA ASN A 498 -7.33 -17.02 -4.60
C ASN A 498 -6.22 -18.07 -4.86
N THR A 499 -6.60 -19.30 -5.23
CA THR A 499 -5.66 -20.36 -5.57
C THR A 499 -4.84 -20.01 -6.82
N PHE A 500 -5.46 -19.41 -7.84
CA PHE A 500 -4.71 -18.98 -9.02
C PHE A 500 -3.70 -17.89 -8.68
N ASP A 501 -4.06 -16.91 -7.85
CA ASP A 501 -3.13 -15.87 -7.42
C ASP A 501 -1.93 -16.45 -6.67
N LYS A 502 -2.19 -17.40 -5.76
CA LYS A 502 -1.14 -18.18 -5.08
C LYS A 502 -0.22 -18.85 -6.08
N LEU A 503 -0.76 -19.64 -7.01
CA LEU A 503 0.03 -20.35 -8.00
C LEU A 503 0.84 -19.41 -8.90
N MET A 504 0.27 -18.26 -9.28
CA MET A 504 0.96 -17.24 -10.08
C MET A 504 2.18 -16.68 -9.35
N ASN A 505 2.04 -16.29 -8.07
CA ASN A 505 3.14 -15.72 -7.28
C ASN A 505 4.23 -16.75 -6.98
N HIS A 506 3.86 -18.00 -6.65
CA HIS A 506 4.85 -19.07 -6.41
C HIS A 506 5.58 -19.46 -7.71
N CYS A 507 4.88 -19.47 -8.85
CA CYS A 507 5.51 -19.67 -10.16
C CYS A 507 6.51 -18.55 -10.47
N GLU A 508 6.19 -17.28 -10.16
CA GLU A 508 7.18 -16.21 -10.31
C GLU A 508 8.35 -16.34 -9.33
N GLY A 509 8.09 -16.79 -8.09
CA GLY A 509 9.14 -17.09 -7.13
C GLY A 509 10.09 -18.20 -7.58
N GLU A 510 9.62 -19.16 -8.39
CA GLU A 510 10.43 -20.24 -8.95
C GLU A 510 11.22 -19.81 -10.20
N TYR A 511 10.60 -19.05 -11.11
CA TYR A 511 11.16 -18.75 -12.43
C TYR A 511 11.70 -17.31 -12.60
N GLY A 512 11.39 -16.40 -11.69
CA GLY A 512 12.04 -15.08 -11.62
C GLY A 512 11.78 -14.13 -12.79
N TRP A 513 10.57 -14.13 -13.36
CA TRP A 513 10.33 -13.33 -14.56
C TRP A 513 10.25 -11.82 -14.31
N LEU A 514 9.91 -11.35 -13.10
CA LEU A 514 9.84 -9.92 -12.83
C LEU A 514 11.23 -9.27 -12.79
N HIS A 515 12.26 -9.95 -12.29
CA HIS A 515 13.63 -9.44 -12.32
C HIS A 515 14.40 -9.79 -13.61
N SER A 516 13.74 -10.45 -14.56
CA SER A 516 14.30 -10.73 -15.89
C SER A 516 14.06 -9.57 -16.86
N PRO A 517 14.90 -9.46 -17.92
CA PRO A 517 14.69 -8.49 -18.99
C PRO A 517 13.26 -8.50 -19.56
N GLN A 518 12.87 -7.38 -20.16
CA GLN A 518 11.56 -7.22 -20.78
C GLN A 518 11.27 -8.34 -21.78
N ALA A 519 10.02 -8.80 -21.79
CA ALA A 519 9.58 -9.92 -22.61
C ALA A 519 9.74 -9.66 -24.12
N TYR A 520 9.96 -10.73 -24.88
CA TYR A 520 9.84 -10.72 -26.33
C TYR A 520 8.43 -11.17 -26.74
N ILE A 521 7.60 -10.25 -27.26
CA ILE A 521 6.26 -10.57 -27.75
C ILE A 521 6.36 -11.10 -29.18
N SER A 522 6.25 -12.43 -29.34
CA SER A 522 6.28 -13.07 -30.65
C SER A 522 4.94 -12.96 -31.38
N LEU A 523 3.82 -12.93 -30.66
CA LEU A 523 2.49 -12.85 -31.26
C LEU A 523 1.53 -11.96 -30.48
N LYS A 524 0.77 -11.15 -31.21
CA LYS A 524 -0.38 -10.37 -30.74
C LYS A 524 -1.44 -10.35 -31.85
N HIS A 525 -2.14 -11.46 -32.00
CA HIS A 525 -2.99 -11.72 -33.16
C HIS A 525 -4.42 -11.22 -32.94
N GLU A 526 -4.82 -10.15 -33.65
CA GLU A 526 -6.12 -9.50 -33.46
C GLU A 526 -7.34 -10.35 -33.83
N GLY A 527 -7.22 -11.19 -34.87
CA GLY A 527 -8.33 -12.05 -35.32
C GLY A 527 -8.61 -13.19 -34.34
N ASP A 528 -7.61 -14.04 -34.12
CA ASP A 528 -7.64 -15.16 -33.18
C ASP A 528 -7.71 -14.74 -31.72
N LYS A 529 -7.43 -13.47 -31.40
CA LYS A 529 -7.30 -12.94 -30.03
C LYS A 529 -6.27 -13.69 -29.19
N VAL A 530 -5.11 -14.00 -29.78
CA VAL A 530 -4.02 -14.73 -29.10
C VAL A 530 -2.80 -13.84 -28.87
N ILE A 531 -2.26 -13.88 -27.65
CA ILE A 531 -0.98 -13.26 -27.28
C ILE A 531 0.02 -14.37 -26.95
N VAL A 532 1.23 -14.28 -27.51
CA VAL A 532 2.37 -15.13 -27.13
C VAL A 532 3.59 -14.27 -26.87
N PHE A 533 4.25 -14.50 -25.74
CA PHE A 533 5.52 -13.84 -25.43
C PHE A 533 6.45 -14.76 -24.63
N GLU A 534 7.74 -14.47 -24.67
CA GLU A 534 8.76 -15.14 -23.87
C GLU A 534 9.35 -14.18 -22.83
N ARG A 535 9.47 -14.64 -21.58
CA ARG A 535 10.15 -13.92 -20.50
C ARG A 535 10.79 -14.93 -19.54
N ALA A 536 12.02 -14.69 -19.11
CA ALA A 536 12.79 -15.62 -18.26
C ALA A 536 12.89 -17.07 -18.79
N GLY A 537 12.93 -17.23 -20.11
CA GLY A 537 12.95 -18.56 -20.75
C GLY A 537 11.61 -19.31 -20.72
N LEU A 538 10.57 -18.72 -20.14
CA LEU A 538 9.21 -19.23 -20.20
C LEU A 538 8.49 -18.74 -21.46
N VAL A 539 7.54 -19.54 -21.95
CA VAL A 539 6.62 -19.19 -23.04
C VAL A 539 5.23 -18.97 -22.46
N PHE A 540 4.72 -17.75 -22.54
CA PHE A 540 3.38 -17.39 -22.10
C PHE A 540 2.42 -17.37 -23.29
N ILE A 541 1.28 -18.03 -23.16
CA ILE A 541 0.28 -18.15 -24.24
C ILE A 541 -1.09 -17.80 -23.66
N PHE A 542 -1.75 -16.79 -24.24
CA PHE A 542 -3.08 -16.33 -23.85
C PHE A 542 -4.02 -16.40 -25.04
N ASN A 543 -5.20 -16.99 -24.86
CA ASN A 543 -6.30 -16.92 -25.82
C ASN A 543 -7.46 -16.13 -25.20
N PHE A 544 -7.60 -14.87 -25.62
CA PHE A 544 -8.69 -13.97 -25.23
C PHE A 544 -9.94 -14.11 -26.10
N HIS A 545 -9.97 -15.03 -27.06
CA HIS A 545 -11.15 -15.23 -27.89
C HIS A 545 -12.34 -15.67 -27.01
N PRO A 546 -13.54 -15.09 -27.20
CA PRO A 546 -14.70 -15.39 -26.35
C PRO A 546 -15.21 -16.83 -26.46
N ASP A 547 -15.08 -17.46 -27.63
CA ASP A 547 -15.66 -18.78 -27.92
C ASP A 547 -14.76 -19.75 -28.74
N ARG A 548 -13.72 -19.28 -29.45
CA ARG A 548 -12.86 -20.14 -30.27
C ARG A 548 -11.70 -20.73 -29.48
N SER A 549 -11.57 -22.05 -29.61
CA SER A 549 -10.44 -22.83 -29.12
C SER A 549 -9.59 -23.28 -30.31
N PHE A 550 -8.27 -23.39 -30.13
CA PHE A 550 -7.35 -23.75 -31.20
C PHE A 550 -6.57 -25.02 -30.85
N SER A 551 -6.75 -26.10 -31.60
CA SER A 551 -6.17 -27.43 -31.32
C SER A 551 -4.67 -27.55 -31.64
N ASP A 552 -4.24 -26.96 -32.76
CA ASP A 552 -2.87 -27.05 -33.27
C ASP A 552 -2.30 -25.64 -33.51
N TYR A 553 -2.42 -24.76 -32.51
CA TYR A 553 -2.00 -23.37 -32.66
C TYR A 553 -0.48 -23.28 -32.69
N ARG A 554 0.09 -22.78 -33.78
CA ARG A 554 1.55 -22.66 -33.93
C ARG A 554 2.09 -21.43 -33.23
N ILE A 555 3.03 -21.65 -32.32
CA ILE A 555 3.71 -20.60 -31.57
C ILE A 555 5.22 -20.65 -31.82
N GLY A 556 5.86 -19.48 -31.83
CA GLY A 556 7.32 -19.36 -31.96
C GLY A 556 8.00 -19.49 -30.59
N VAL A 557 9.14 -20.18 -30.55
CA VAL A 557 9.95 -20.44 -29.35
C VAL A 557 11.43 -20.27 -29.69
N GLU A 558 12.20 -19.60 -28.83
CA GLU A 558 13.60 -19.29 -29.14
C GLU A 558 14.54 -20.46 -28.92
N VAL A 559 14.40 -21.14 -27.80
CA VAL A 559 15.30 -22.22 -27.38
C VAL A 559 14.69 -23.55 -27.81
N PRO A 560 15.42 -24.39 -28.57
CA PRO A 560 14.91 -25.70 -28.95
C PRO A 560 14.92 -26.66 -27.75
N GLY A 561 13.87 -27.48 -27.64
CA GLY A 561 13.80 -28.54 -26.65
C GLY A 561 12.39 -29.05 -26.41
N THR A 562 12.20 -29.60 -25.22
CA THR A 562 10.94 -30.12 -24.72
C THR A 562 10.42 -29.21 -23.64
N TYR A 563 9.20 -28.71 -23.81
CA TYR A 563 8.54 -27.83 -22.86
C TYR A 563 7.41 -28.54 -22.13
N LYS A 564 7.12 -28.12 -20.90
CA LYS A 564 6.00 -28.60 -20.07
C LYS A 564 5.19 -27.43 -19.53
N VAL A 565 3.92 -27.68 -19.18
CA VAL A 565 3.07 -26.67 -18.51
C VAL A 565 3.57 -26.47 -17.07
N VAL A 566 3.71 -25.22 -16.64
CA VAL A 566 4.06 -24.85 -15.26
C VAL A 566 3.02 -23.94 -14.60
N LEU A 567 2.10 -23.39 -15.39
CA LEU A 567 0.92 -22.70 -14.91
C LEU A 567 -0.21 -22.83 -15.92
N ASN A 568 -1.42 -23.13 -15.45
CA ASN A 568 -2.59 -23.39 -16.27
C ASN A 568 -3.83 -22.72 -15.67
N SER A 569 -4.38 -21.73 -16.36
CA SER A 569 -5.59 -21.05 -15.87
C SER A 569 -6.87 -21.87 -16.06
N ASP A 570 -6.83 -22.97 -16.83
CA ASP A 570 -7.99 -23.83 -17.10
C ASP A 570 -8.03 -25.08 -16.22
N SER A 571 -7.11 -25.27 -15.27
CA SER A 571 -7.16 -26.42 -14.36
C SER A 571 -8.34 -26.32 -13.39
N GLY A 572 -8.88 -27.46 -12.96
CA GLY A 572 -10.06 -27.50 -12.09
C GLY A 572 -9.78 -26.97 -10.68
N VAL A 573 -8.52 -27.04 -10.23
CA VAL A 573 -8.10 -26.47 -8.94
C VAL A 573 -8.20 -24.94 -8.89
N VAL A 574 -8.22 -24.28 -10.06
CA VAL A 574 -8.48 -22.84 -10.21
C VAL A 574 -9.82 -22.56 -10.89
N GLY A 575 -10.74 -23.52 -10.87
CA GLY A 575 -12.10 -23.35 -11.39
C GLY A 575 -12.19 -23.19 -12.90
N GLY A 576 -11.22 -23.73 -13.66
CA GLY A 576 -11.32 -23.92 -15.10
C GLY A 576 -12.02 -25.22 -15.48
N HIS A 577 -11.93 -25.60 -16.76
CA HIS A 577 -12.68 -26.71 -17.35
C HIS A 577 -11.86 -28.00 -17.53
N GLU A 578 -10.62 -28.05 -17.06
CA GLU A 578 -9.71 -29.21 -17.14
C GLU A 578 -9.49 -29.72 -18.56
N ARG A 579 -9.38 -28.81 -19.54
CA ARG A 579 -9.23 -29.21 -20.95
C ARG A 579 -7.77 -29.42 -21.37
N ILE A 580 -6.83 -28.90 -20.59
CA ILE A 580 -5.39 -29.02 -20.87
C ILE A 580 -4.80 -30.07 -19.93
N ASP A 581 -4.22 -31.12 -20.53
CA ASP A 581 -3.43 -32.13 -19.81
C ASP A 581 -2.00 -31.60 -19.59
N GLU A 582 -1.67 -31.32 -18.32
CA GLU A 582 -0.39 -30.74 -17.90
C GLU A 582 0.79 -31.72 -18.06
N GLU A 583 0.52 -33.02 -18.26
CA GLU A 583 1.57 -34.02 -18.54
C GLU A 583 2.03 -34.02 -20.00
N ILE A 584 1.32 -33.33 -20.89
CA ILE A 584 1.73 -33.21 -22.30
C ILE A 584 3.05 -32.44 -22.40
N ARG A 585 3.94 -32.97 -23.25
CA ARG A 585 5.21 -32.34 -23.60
C ARG A 585 5.14 -31.72 -24.98
N PHE A 586 5.67 -30.51 -25.10
CA PHE A 586 5.69 -29.73 -26.33
C PHE A 586 7.09 -29.75 -26.94
N PHE A 587 7.24 -30.43 -28.07
CA PHE A 587 8.51 -30.60 -28.77
C PHE A 587 8.69 -29.53 -29.84
N THR A 588 9.80 -28.80 -29.78
CA THR A 588 10.07 -27.74 -30.77
C THR A 588 10.58 -28.30 -32.10
N THR A 589 10.19 -27.68 -33.21
CA THR A 589 10.72 -27.92 -34.56
C THR A 589 11.64 -26.76 -34.99
N PRO A 590 12.84 -27.01 -35.54
CA PRO A 590 13.81 -25.98 -35.91
C PRO A 590 13.44 -25.31 -37.23
N MET A 591 12.52 -24.34 -37.15
CA MET A 591 12.08 -23.52 -38.26
C MET A 591 11.56 -22.18 -37.71
N GLU A 592 11.86 -21.10 -38.42
CA GLU A 592 11.44 -19.77 -37.99
C GLU A 592 9.91 -19.63 -37.99
N TRP A 593 9.38 -19.08 -36.91
CA TRP A 593 7.98 -18.68 -36.81
C TRP A 593 7.84 -17.45 -35.92
N ASN A 594 7.16 -16.40 -36.42
CA ASN A 594 6.95 -15.15 -35.70
C ASN A 594 8.24 -14.53 -35.11
N GLY A 595 9.34 -14.60 -35.87
CA GLY A 595 10.64 -14.06 -35.46
C GLY A 595 11.37 -14.84 -34.36
N ARG A 596 10.96 -16.10 -34.09
CA ARG A 596 11.66 -17.03 -33.20
C ARG A 596 12.25 -18.18 -34.01
N LYS A 597 13.36 -18.75 -33.55
CA LYS A 597 14.13 -19.77 -34.30
C LYS A 597 13.44 -21.12 -34.43
N ASN A 598 12.52 -21.44 -33.52
CA ASN A 598 11.79 -22.70 -33.49
C ASN A 598 10.30 -22.47 -33.35
N TRP A 599 9.50 -23.51 -33.53
CA TRP A 599 8.06 -23.49 -33.23
C TRP A 599 7.57 -24.78 -32.60
N THR A 600 6.46 -24.71 -31.87
CA THR A 600 5.68 -25.88 -31.42
C THR A 600 4.18 -25.62 -31.66
N HIS A 601 3.37 -26.66 -31.64
CA HIS A 601 1.91 -26.53 -31.57
C HIS A 601 1.44 -26.60 -30.13
N VAL A 602 0.34 -25.91 -29.82
CA VAL A 602 -0.35 -26.00 -28.55
C VAL A 602 -1.86 -26.12 -28.77
N TYR A 603 -2.52 -26.85 -27.88
CA TYR A 603 -3.96 -26.72 -27.69
C TYR A 603 -4.21 -25.57 -26.72
N ILE A 604 -4.94 -24.54 -27.16
CA ILE A 604 -5.29 -23.38 -26.31
C ILE A 604 -6.81 -23.12 -26.38
N PRO A 605 -7.57 -23.50 -25.33
CA PRO A 605 -9.00 -23.21 -25.26
C PRO A 605 -9.31 -21.72 -25.23
N CYS A 606 -10.56 -21.34 -25.53
CA CYS A 606 -11.03 -19.96 -25.36
C CYS A 606 -10.88 -19.50 -23.90
N ARG A 607 -10.60 -18.21 -23.71
CA ARG A 607 -10.39 -17.57 -22.39
C ARG A 607 -9.48 -18.36 -21.46
N THR A 608 -8.30 -18.71 -21.96
CA THR A 608 -7.32 -19.51 -21.21
C THR A 608 -5.91 -18.92 -21.35
N ALA A 609 -5.11 -19.05 -20.30
CA ALA A 609 -3.68 -18.79 -20.31
C ALA A 609 -2.91 -20.02 -19.80
N ILE A 610 -1.80 -20.33 -20.49
CA ILE A 610 -0.82 -21.32 -20.03
C ILE A 610 0.58 -20.73 -20.08
N VAL A 611 1.44 -21.20 -19.19
CA VAL A 611 2.87 -20.87 -19.15
C VAL A 611 3.66 -22.16 -19.30
N LEU A 612 4.59 -22.18 -20.24
CA LEU A 612 5.46 -23.32 -20.52
C LEU A 612 6.89 -23.03 -20.06
N ALA A 613 7.53 -24.02 -19.45
CA ALA A 613 8.96 -23.99 -19.12
C ALA A 613 9.72 -25.07 -19.89
N LEU A 614 10.98 -24.77 -20.23
CA LEU A 614 11.89 -25.75 -20.83
C LEU A 614 12.21 -26.84 -19.79
N GLU A 615 11.87 -28.08 -20.10
CA GLU A 615 12.18 -29.26 -19.27
C GLU A 615 13.54 -29.86 -19.64
N SER A 616 13.80 -30.00 -20.94
CA SER A 616 15.08 -30.51 -21.46
C SER A 616 15.44 -29.84 -22.78
N PRO A 617 16.71 -29.43 -22.99
CA PRO A 617 17.18 -28.96 -24.29
C PRO A 617 17.02 -30.04 -25.36
N ALA A 618 16.91 -29.63 -26.63
CA ALA A 618 16.93 -30.59 -27.73
C ALA A 618 18.25 -31.38 -27.71
N SER A 619 18.18 -32.70 -27.85
CA SER A 619 19.35 -33.55 -28.03
C SER A 619 20.06 -33.16 -29.33
N GLU A 620 21.36 -32.86 -29.24
CA GLU A 620 22.23 -32.52 -30.39
C GLU A 620 22.19 -33.54 -31.53
#